data_AF-A0A928PTR0-F1
#
_entry.id   AF-A0A928PTR0-F1
#
_cell.length_a   1.000
_cell.length_b   1.000
_cell.length_c   1.000
_cell.angle_alpha   90.00
_cell.angle_beta   90.00
_cell.angle_gamma   90.00
#
_symmetry.space_group_name_H-M   'P 1'
#
loop_
_entity.id
_entity.type
_entity.pdbx_description
1 polymer ?
#
loop_
_entity_poly.entity_id
_entity_poly.type
_entity_poly.pdbx_seq_one_letter_code
_entity_poly.pdbx_strand_id
1 'polypeptide(L)'
;MADIYAALADVTGGLSETLKECGFTAVVPDGVEKGELPAITDSGRIIIKYKGENKALKIEHFNDRITLFGASKEGEILESDYAKLSVSLLDEENCDAKGIKYIVNEFSETLVEHFGTKTVKPTKTKLPPPVSKAAAKSGSVSYDPNTLANRFTTIYTDLREEYKANCEKYGQFLAEDFFVNHGAPAVLETLRENNPQKMKRLFNLLNDIYEDGTNETQSLIVVTILGQMDNEEMLANCIDYMSDDMTSPVINVNKYLASKAGKSAKMRLENPPKYKPAKDKKKKGAMNRLGM
;
A
#
# COMPACT_ATOMS: atom_id res chain seq x y z
N MET A 1 19.82 25.25 -9.74
CA MET A 1 18.41 25.14 -10.15
C MET A 1 18.40 24.15 -11.29
N ALA A 2 17.77 23.00 -11.09
CA ALA A 2 17.59 22.06 -12.18
C ALA A 2 16.43 22.58 -13.04
N ASP A 3 16.69 22.61 -14.35
CA ASP A 3 15.72 23.02 -15.36
C ASP A 3 14.60 21.96 -15.42
N ILE A 4 13.34 22.39 -15.35
CA ILE A 4 12.20 21.49 -15.44
C ILE A 4 12.22 20.66 -16.73
N TYR A 5 12.78 21.21 -17.82
CA TYR A 5 12.99 20.48 -19.06
C TYR A 5 13.99 19.33 -18.90
N ALA A 6 15.07 19.54 -18.15
CA ALA A 6 16.03 18.47 -17.85
C ALA A 6 15.38 17.38 -17.00
N ALA A 7 14.60 17.76 -15.98
CA ALA A 7 13.88 16.79 -15.15
C ALA A 7 12.84 15.98 -15.97
N LEU A 8 12.12 16.62 -16.89
CA LEU A 8 11.20 15.94 -17.80
C LEU A 8 11.93 15.05 -18.81
N ALA A 9 13.10 15.46 -19.28
CA ALA A 9 13.97 14.62 -20.12
C ALA A 9 14.44 13.37 -19.36
N ASP A 10 14.82 13.51 -18.09
CA ASP A 10 15.22 12.38 -17.25
C ASP A 10 14.05 11.43 -16.97
N VAL A 11 12.86 11.96 -16.67
CA VAL A 11 11.64 11.15 -16.47
C VAL A 11 11.30 10.39 -17.76
N THR A 12 11.22 11.07 -18.90
CA THR A 12 10.88 10.42 -20.18
C THR A 12 11.96 9.46 -20.67
N GLY A 13 13.24 9.77 -20.42
CA GLY A 13 14.36 8.86 -20.64
C GLY A 13 14.23 7.58 -19.81
N GLY A 14 13.89 7.71 -18.52
CA GLY A 14 13.62 6.58 -17.63
C GLY A 14 12.42 5.73 -18.05
N LEU A 15 11.42 6.33 -18.70
CA LEU A 15 10.22 5.63 -19.19
C LEU A 15 10.39 5.00 -20.59
N SER A 16 11.51 5.26 -21.28
CA SER A 16 11.67 4.94 -22.71
C SER A 16 11.47 3.46 -23.03
N GLU A 17 12.00 2.55 -22.21
CA GLU A 17 11.82 1.10 -22.37
C GLU A 17 10.36 0.69 -22.15
N THR A 18 9.75 1.12 -21.05
CA THR A 18 8.35 0.82 -20.72
C THR A 18 7.38 1.33 -21.80
N LEU A 19 7.59 2.56 -22.30
CA LEU A 19 6.79 3.14 -23.38
C LEU A 19 6.88 2.29 -24.65
N LYS A 20 8.08 1.83 -25.01
CA LYS A 20 8.30 0.96 -26.17
C LYS A 20 7.61 -0.40 -25.98
N GLU A 21 7.72 -1.03 -24.82
CA GLU A 21 7.06 -2.30 -24.49
C GLU A 21 5.53 -2.18 -24.51
N CYS A 22 5.02 -1.03 -24.07
CA CYS A 22 3.60 -0.68 -24.15
C CYS A 22 3.17 -0.22 -25.54
N GLY A 23 4.03 -0.28 -26.56
CA GLY A 23 3.69 0.04 -27.96
C GLY A 23 3.43 1.52 -28.23
N PHE A 24 4.09 2.41 -27.48
CA PHE A 24 4.05 3.85 -27.70
C PHE A 24 5.30 4.35 -28.43
N THR A 25 5.10 5.40 -29.22
CA THR A 25 6.16 6.16 -29.89
C THR A 25 5.96 7.64 -29.65
N ALA A 26 7.05 8.37 -29.39
CA ALA A 26 6.98 9.81 -29.15
C ALA A 26 6.46 10.54 -30.40
N VAL A 27 5.58 11.51 -30.19
CA VAL A 27 5.15 12.44 -31.23
C VAL A 27 6.09 13.63 -31.19
N VAL A 28 6.89 13.80 -32.24
CA VAL A 28 7.81 14.94 -32.37
C VAL A 28 7.03 16.13 -32.94
N PRO A 29 6.89 17.25 -32.22
CA PRO A 29 6.26 18.46 -32.74
C PRO A 29 7.08 19.10 -33.87
N ASP A 30 6.41 19.86 -34.73
CA ASP A 30 7.10 20.62 -35.79
C ASP A 30 8.09 21.62 -35.17
N GLY A 31 9.33 21.62 -35.68
CA GLY A 31 10.37 22.56 -35.26
C GLY A 31 11.24 22.11 -34.08
N VAL A 32 11.01 20.93 -33.50
CA VAL A 32 11.90 20.36 -32.46
C VAL A 32 13.08 19.63 -33.11
N GLU A 33 14.31 19.94 -32.67
CA GLU A 33 15.50 19.32 -33.24
C GLU A 33 15.71 17.88 -32.76
N LYS A 34 16.46 17.11 -33.55
CA LYS A 34 16.78 15.71 -33.22
C LYS A 34 17.69 15.66 -32.00
N GLY A 35 17.16 15.17 -30.88
CA GLY A 35 17.88 15.04 -29.61
C GLY A 35 17.31 15.93 -28.49
N GLU A 36 16.40 16.84 -28.83
CA GLU A 36 15.66 17.63 -27.85
C GLU A 36 14.43 16.87 -27.32
N LEU A 37 13.95 17.28 -26.14
CA LEU A 37 12.72 16.77 -25.56
C LEU A 37 11.54 17.11 -26.50
N PRO A 38 10.75 16.13 -27.00
CA PRO A 38 9.63 16.38 -27.91
C PRO A 38 8.41 16.93 -27.14
N ALA A 39 8.56 18.15 -26.62
CA ALA A 39 7.59 18.84 -25.80
C ALA A 39 6.97 20.03 -26.54
N ILE A 40 5.71 20.33 -26.22
CA ILE A 40 5.01 21.55 -26.63
C ILE A 40 4.76 22.36 -25.37
N THR A 41 5.13 23.64 -25.39
CA THR A 41 4.69 24.58 -24.35
C THR A 41 3.45 25.31 -24.81
N ASP A 42 2.36 25.21 -24.05
CA ASP A 42 1.16 26.00 -24.25
C ASP A 42 0.61 26.47 -22.91
N SER A 43 0.39 27.78 -22.78
CA SER A 43 -0.28 28.39 -21.61
C SER A 43 0.33 27.96 -20.25
N GLY A 44 1.65 27.83 -20.19
CA GLY A 44 2.41 27.42 -19.01
C GLY A 44 2.47 25.91 -18.76
N ARG A 45 1.88 25.09 -19.64
CA ARG A 45 1.94 23.64 -19.59
C ARG A 45 3.03 23.13 -20.50
N ILE A 46 3.82 22.18 -20.04
CA ILE A 46 4.77 21.44 -20.88
C ILE A 46 4.17 20.08 -21.17
N ILE A 47 3.96 19.78 -22.46
CA ILE A 47 3.19 18.61 -22.90
C ILE A 47 4.05 17.73 -23.81
N ILE A 48 4.20 16.46 -23.45
CA ILE A 48 4.90 15.43 -24.22
C ILE A 48 3.88 14.38 -24.62
N LYS A 49 3.72 14.14 -25.93
CA LYS A 49 2.70 13.22 -26.46
C LYS A 49 3.34 11.95 -27.02
N TYR A 50 2.64 10.83 -26.84
CA TYR A 50 2.97 9.56 -27.46
C TYR A 50 1.75 8.94 -28.13
N LYS A 51 1.97 8.20 -29.20
CA LYS A 51 0.94 7.50 -29.97
C LYS A 51 1.26 6.01 -30.09
N GLY A 52 0.21 5.20 -30.10
CA GLY A 52 0.25 3.77 -30.40
C GLY A 52 -0.99 3.36 -31.21
N GLU A 53 -1.09 2.08 -31.56
CA GLU A 53 -2.26 1.54 -32.25
C GLU A 53 -3.50 1.61 -31.33
N ASN A 54 -4.52 2.36 -31.74
CA ASN A 54 -5.77 2.59 -30.99
C ASN A 54 -5.56 3.13 -29.56
N LYS A 55 -4.42 3.79 -29.29
CA LYS A 55 -4.09 4.35 -27.98
C LYS A 55 -3.20 5.57 -28.06
N ALA A 56 -3.30 6.44 -27.06
CA ALA A 56 -2.45 7.63 -26.95
C ALA A 56 -2.11 7.94 -25.49
N LEU A 57 -1.00 8.62 -25.29
CA LEU A 57 -0.48 9.00 -23.98
C LEU A 57 -0.07 10.48 -24.00
N LYS A 58 -0.25 11.16 -22.87
CA LYS A 58 0.21 12.53 -22.68
C LYS A 58 0.82 12.67 -21.29
N ILE A 59 2.06 13.17 -21.23
CA ILE A 59 2.69 13.63 -19.99
C ILE A 59 2.58 15.15 -19.99
N GLU A 60 1.97 15.70 -18.94
CA GLU A 60 1.80 17.14 -18.76
C GLU A 60 2.47 17.59 -17.47
N HIS A 61 3.32 18.62 -17.55
CA HIS A 61 3.77 19.37 -16.39
C HIS A 61 3.04 20.71 -16.29
N PHE A 62 2.47 20.99 -15.12
CA PHE A 62 1.80 22.26 -14.83
C PHE A 62 1.66 22.46 -13.32
N ASN A 63 1.99 23.66 -12.82
CA ASN A 63 1.90 24.01 -11.39
C ASN A 63 2.52 22.94 -10.48
N ASP A 64 3.83 22.69 -10.67
CA ASP A 64 4.62 21.76 -9.83
C ASP A 64 4.16 20.31 -9.86
N ARG A 65 3.32 19.93 -10.83
CA ARG A 65 2.80 18.58 -10.96
C ARG A 65 3.13 18.02 -12.32
N ILE A 66 3.57 16.76 -12.32
CA ILE A 66 3.64 15.94 -13.52
C ILE A 66 2.47 14.97 -13.53
N THR A 67 1.74 14.92 -14.64
CA THR A 67 0.53 14.11 -14.78
C THR A 67 0.64 13.19 -15.99
N LEU A 68 0.33 11.91 -15.78
CA LEU A 68 0.20 10.91 -16.82
C LEU A 68 -1.27 10.80 -17.24
N PHE A 69 -1.54 11.02 -18.52
CA PHE A 69 -2.84 10.79 -19.13
C PHE A 69 -2.76 9.68 -20.18
N GLY A 70 -3.85 8.95 -20.36
CA GLY A 70 -3.95 7.93 -21.39
C GLY A 70 -5.36 7.79 -21.96
N ALA A 71 -5.43 7.30 -23.19
CA ALA A 71 -6.66 7.00 -23.92
C ALA A 71 -6.49 5.70 -24.72
N SER A 72 -7.57 4.93 -24.85
CA SER A 72 -7.64 3.72 -25.67
C SER A 72 -8.99 3.66 -26.37
N LYS A 73 -8.98 3.66 -27.70
CA LYS A 73 -10.17 3.77 -28.55
C LYS A 73 -9.84 3.39 -29.99
N GLU A 74 -10.76 2.69 -30.65
CA GLU A 74 -10.67 2.46 -32.10
C GLU A 74 -10.98 3.75 -32.87
N GLY A 75 -10.08 4.13 -33.78
CA GLY A 75 -10.21 5.35 -34.59
C GLY A 75 -9.51 6.57 -33.98
N GLU A 76 -10.02 7.76 -34.26
CA GLU A 76 -9.39 9.01 -33.83
C GLU A 76 -9.58 9.24 -32.32
N ILE A 77 -8.47 9.56 -31.64
CA ILE A 77 -8.43 9.92 -30.22
C ILE A 77 -8.43 11.44 -30.09
N LEU A 78 -9.48 11.98 -29.48
CA LEU A 78 -9.67 13.39 -29.21
C LEU A 78 -9.17 13.74 -27.80
N GLU A 79 -8.98 15.03 -27.53
CA GLU A 79 -8.54 15.50 -26.20
C GLU A 79 -9.49 15.06 -25.06
N SER A 80 -10.80 14.97 -25.35
CA SER A 80 -11.81 14.51 -24.39
C SER A 80 -11.74 13.02 -24.06
N ASP A 81 -11.03 12.22 -24.87
CA ASP A 81 -10.88 10.78 -24.64
C ASP A 81 -9.77 10.47 -23.61
N TYR A 82 -8.94 11.44 -23.23
CA TYR A 82 -7.88 11.25 -22.24
C TYR A 82 -8.42 11.19 -20.81
N ALA A 83 -8.11 10.09 -20.12
CA ALA A 83 -8.25 9.97 -18.68
C ALA A 83 -6.92 10.28 -17.98
N LYS A 84 -7.00 10.87 -16.78
CA LYS A 84 -5.85 10.99 -15.88
C LYS A 84 -5.58 9.62 -15.25
N LEU A 85 -4.37 9.12 -15.39
CA LEU A 85 -3.95 7.80 -14.88
C LEU A 85 -3.14 7.92 -13.59
N SER A 86 -2.17 8.84 -13.54
CA SER A 86 -1.34 9.09 -12.36
C SER A 86 -0.92 10.57 -12.30
N VAL A 87 -0.59 11.05 -11.10
CA VAL A 87 -0.11 12.41 -10.85
C VAL A 87 0.89 12.41 -9.70
N SER A 88 2.03 13.05 -9.91
CA SER A 88 3.10 13.16 -8.92
C SER A 88 3.56 14.62 -8.80
N LEU A 89 4.21 14.95 -7.69
CA LEU A 89 4.84 16.26 -7.50
C LEU A 89 6.17 16.30 -8.27
N LEU A 90 6.40 17.36 -9.03
CA LEU A 90 7.65 17.65 -9.69
C LEU A 90 7.84 19.18 -9.70
N ASP A 91 8.51 19.68 -8.67
CA ASP A 91 8.91 21.09 -8.54
C ASP A 91 10.44 21.24 -8.65
N GLU A 92 10.91 22.48 -8.69
CA GLU A 92 12.33 22.81 -8.80
C GLU A 92 13.16 22.39 -7.56
N GLU A 93 12.52 22.14 -6.41
CA GLU A 93 13.19 21.72 -5.16
C GLU A 93 13.31 20.20 -5.04
N ASN A 94 12.37 19.45 -5.62
CA ASN A 94 12.21 17.99 -5.49
C ASN A 94 12.60 17.22 -6.76
N CYS A 95 13.21 17.89 -7.75
CA CYS A 95 13.75 17.30 -8.98
C CYS A 95 15.10 16.59 -8.79
N ASP A 96 15.34 15.98 -7.62
CA ASP A 96 16.54 15.17 -7.38
C ASP A 96 16.42 13.78 -8.02
N ALA A 97 17.54 13.05 -8.09
CA ALA A 97 17.57 11.72 -8.70
C ALA A 97 16.62 10.72 -8.03
N LYS A 98 16.29 10.92 -6.75
CA LYS A 98 15.38 10.04 -6.00
C LYS A 98 13.92 10.32 -6.37
N GLY A 99 13.54 11.59 -6.46
CA GLY A 99 12.22 12.04 -6.92
C GLY A 99 11.95 11.61 -8.35
N ILE A 100 12.90 11.82 -9.26
CA ILE A 100 12.80 11.37 -10.65
C ILE A 100 12.61 9.84 -10.72
N LYS A 101 13.42 9.07 -9.98
CA LYS A 101 13.30 7.61 -9.95
C LYS A 101 11.94 7.14 -9.41
N TYR A 102 11.41 7.81 -8.40
CA TYR A 102 10.07 7.53 -7.87
C TYR A 102 8.99 7.72 -8.95
N ILE A 103 9.01 8.86 -9.63
CA ILE A 103 8.06 9.18 -10.72
C ILE A 103 8.17 8.16 -11.86
N VAL A 104 9.40 7.82 -12.28
CA VAL A 104 9.65 6.83 -13.33
C VAL A 104 9.07 5.46 -12.96
N ASN A 105 9.23 5.02 -11.71
CA ASN A 105 8.68 3.75 -11.24
C ASN A 105 7.14 3.79 -11.22
N GLU A 106 6.54 4.83 -10.61
CA GLU A 106 5.10 5.00 -10.52
C GLU A 106 4.45 5.01 -11.93
N PHE A 107 5.00 5.81 -12.84
CA PHE A 107 4.48 5.91 -14.20
C PHE A 107 4.72 4.64 -15.00
N SER A 108 5.84 3.93 -14.78
CA SER A 108 6.10 2.64 -15.44
C SER A 108 5.07 1.59 -15.03
N GLU A 109 4.79 1.47 -13.74
CA GLU A 109 3.77 0.55 -13.21
C GLU A 109 2.40 0.88 -13.81
N THR A 110 2.02 2.16 -13.79
CA THR A 110 0.76 2.65 -14.37
C THR A 110 0.66 2.36 -15.88
N LEU A 111 1.75 2.57 -16.63
CA LEU A 111 1.80 2.28 -18.07
C LEU A 111 1.59 0.79 -18.36
N VAL A 112 2.27 -0.09 -17.62
CA VAL A 112 2.16 -1.54 -17.80
C VAL A 112 0.76 -2.02 -17.43
N GLU A 113 0.18 -1.50 -16.35
CA GLU A 113 -1.19 -1.82 -15.92
C GLU A 113 -2.23 -1.47 -17.00
N HIS A 114 -2.13 -0.28 -17.59
CA HIS A 114 -3.13 0.20 -18.56
C HIS A 114 -2.88 -0.23 -20.01
N PHE A 115 -1.62 -0.42 -20.42
CA PHE A 115 -1.25 -0.58 -21.83
C PHE A 115 -0.29 -1.73 -22.12
N GLY A 116 0.12 -2.50 -21.10
CA GLY A 116 0.96 -3.67 -21.27
C GLY A 116 0.35 -4.66 -22.25
N THR A 117 1.14 -5.08 -23.25
CA THR A 117 0.78 -6.25 -24.06
C THR A 117 0.90 -7.48 -23.16
N LYS A 118 -0.01 -8.45 -23.25
CA LYS A 118 -0.04 -9.67 -22.41
C LYS A 118 1.24 -10.54 -22.44
N THR A 119 2.30 -10.08 -23.12
CA THR A 119 3.67 -10.61 -23.16
C THR A 119 4.65 -9.93 -22.19
N VAL A 120 4.31 -8.78 -21.61
CA VAL A 120 4.85 -8.44 -20.29
C VAL A 120 4.14 -9.42 -19.37
N LYS A 121 4.83 -10.49 -18.96
CA LYS A 121 4.35 -11.31 -17.84
C LYS A 121 3.89 -10.29 -16.80
N PRO A 122 2.64 -10.31 -16.32
CA PRO A 122 2.27 -9.46 -15.19
C PRO A 122 3.42 -9.63 -14.23
N THR A 123 4.11 -8.53 -13.90
CA THR A 123 5.28 -8.58 -13.03
C THR A 123 4.77 -9.37 -11.87
N LYS A 124 5.09 -10.68 -11.79
CA LYS A 124 4.45 -11.60 -10.84
C LYS A 124 4.67 -10.87 -9.55
N THR A 125 3.63 -10.27 -8.95
CA THR A 125 3.83 -9.23 -7.95
C THR A 125 4.78 -9.84 -6.96
N LYS A 126 6.06 -9.43 -7.03
CA LYS A 126 7.12 -10.29 -6.48
C LYS A 126 6.82 -10.21 -5.01
N LEU A 127 6.38 -11.33 -4.44
CA LEU A 127 5.93 -11.36 -3.05
C LEU A 127 6.97 -10.60 -2.24
N PRO A 128 6.55 -9.59 -1.46
CA PRO A 128 7.50 -8.73 -0.81
C PRO A 128 8.45 -9.61 0.01
N PRO A 129 9.78 -9.40 -0.11
CA PRO A 129 10.73 -10.28 0.56
C PRO A 129 10.52 -10.18 2.07
N PRO A 130 10.43 -11.31 2.79
CA PRO A 130 10.35 -11.27 4.24
C PRO A 130 11.68 -10.80 4.83
N VAL A 131 11.62 -10.16 5.99
CA VAL A 131 12.79 -9.81 6.79
C VAL A 131 13.48 -11.10 7.26
N SER A 132 14.78 -11.16 7.00
CA SER A 132 15.59 -12.32 7.38
C SER A 132 15.79 -12.38 8.90
N LYS A 133 15.95 -13.59 9.43
CA LYS A 133 16.19 -13.79 10.87
C LYS A 133 17.49 -13.14 11.36
N ALA A 134 18.53 -13.12 10.52
CA ALA A 134 19.79 -12.48 10.86
C ALA A 134 19.64 -10.95 10.95
N ALA A 135 18.88 -10.34 10.03
CA ALA A 135 18.60 -8.90 10.07
C ALA A 135 17.81 -8.51 11.33
N ALA A 136 16.74 -9.24 11.63
CA ALA A 136 15.94 -9.05 12.85
C ALA A 136 16.77 -9.13 14.14
N LYS A 137 17.53 -10.22 14.32
CA LYS A 137 18.32 -10.42 15.54
C LYS A 137 19.49 -9.46 15.70
N SER A 138 19.96 -8.85 14.60
CA SER A 138 20.97 -7.79 14.66
C SER A 138 20.39 -6.45 15.11
N GLY A 139 19.06 -6.31 15.18
CA GLY A 139 18.36 -5.05 15.43
C GLY A 139 18.40 -4.07 14.25
N SER A 140 18.86 -4.50 13.07
CA SER A 140 18.97 -3.63 11.89
C SER A 140 17.62 -3.36 11.23
N VAL A 141 16.71 -4.34 11.25
CA VAL A 141 15.35 -4.24 10.71
C VAL A 141 14.45 -5.15 11.54
N SER A 142 13.28 -4.68 11.98
CA SER A 142 12.31 -5.50 12.72
C SER A 142 11.38 -6.29 11.78
N TYR A 143 10.80 -7.40 12.25
CA TYR A 143 9.81 -8.14 11.49
C TYR A 143 8.54 -7.31 11.25
N ASP A 144 8.12 -7.27 9.99
CA ASP A 144 6.92 -6.57 9.51
C ASP A 144 5.72 -7.54 9.31
N PRO A 145 4.50 -7.02 9.07
CA PRO A 145 3.33 -7.86 8.85
C PRO A 145 3.47 -8.82 7.66
N ASN A 146 4.21 -8.43 6.61
CA ASN A 146 4.49 -9.30 5.47
C ASN A 146 5.36 -10.50 5.88
N THR A 147 6.37 -10.28 6.71
CA THR A 147 7.24 -11.34 7.23
C THR A 147 6.45 -12.31 8.10
N LEU A 148 5.55 -11.79 8.95
CA LEU A 148 4.63 -12.61 9.71
C LEU A 148 3.82 -13.50 8.78
N ALA A 149 3.12 -12.94 7.78
CA ALA A 149 2.28 -13.72 6.86
C ALA A 149 3.08 -14.74 6.05
N ASN A 150 4.26 -14.34 5.55
CA ASN A 150 5.13 -15.24 4.80
C ASN A 150 5.53 -16.47 5.63
N ARG A 151 6.01 -16.26 6.86
CA ARG A 151 6.36 -17.36 7.76
C ARG A 151 5.12 -18.13 8.23
N PHE A 152 4.01 -17.45 8.45
CA PHE A 152 2.75 -18.05 8.86
C PHE A 152 2.27 -19.10 7.84
N THR A 153 2.37 -18.81 6.54
CA THR A 153 2.05 -19.77 5.46
C THR A 153 3.00 -20.98 5.38
N THR A 154 4.08 -21.03 6.17
CA THR A 154 4.92 -22.25 6.30
C THR A 154 4.36 -23.24 7.32
N ILE A 155 3.51 -22.78 8.23
CA ILE A 155 2.74 -23.63 9.16
C ILE A 155 1.40 -23.97 8.52
N TYR A 156 0.75 -22.98 7.90
CA TYR A 156 -0.53 -23.12 7.21
C TYR A 156 -0.34 -23.05 5.70
N THR A 157 0.16 -24.15 5.11
CA THR A 157 0.57 -24.19 3.69
C THR A 157 -0.57 -23.89 2.73
N ASP A 158 -1.80 -24.23 3.11
CA ASP A 158 -2.99 -24.04 2.28
C ASP A 158 -3.36 -22.56 2.14
N LEU A 159 -2.91 -21.70 3.05
CA LEU A 159 -3.12 -20.25 2.99
C LEU A 159 -2.12 -19.51 2.09
N ARG A 160 -1.18 -20.23 1.47
CA ARG A 160 -0.16 -19.63 0.59
C ARG A 160 -0.77 -19.01 -0.67
N GLU A 161 -1.87 -19.58 -1.17
CA GLU A 161 -2.58 -19.02 -2.32
C GLU A 161 -3.34 -17.74 -1.94
N GLU A 162 -4.02 -17.73 -0.79
CA GLU A 162 -4.71 -16.53 -0.30
C GLU A 162 -3.75 -15.39 0.02
N TYR A 163 -2.58 -15.69 0.56
CA TYR A 163 -1.53 -14.69 0.77
C TYR A 163 -1.07 -14.05 -0.55
N LYS A 164 -0.91 -14.84 -1.62
CA LYS A 164 -0.57 -14.31 -2.95
C LYS A 164 -1.71 -13.49 -3.53
N ALA A 165 -2.94 -13.99 -3.45
CA ALA A 165 -4.12 -13.31 -3.95
C ALA A 165 -4.32 -11.94 -3.26
N ASN A 166 -4.05 -11.86 -1.95
CA ASN A 166 -4.07 -10.60 -1.20
C ASN A 166 -3.01 -9.62 -1.75
N CYS A 167 -1.75 -10.05 -1.90
CA CYS A 167 -0.70 -9.20 -2.50
C CYS A 167 -1.03 -8.76 -3.93
N GLU A 168 -1.60 -9.64 -4.75
CA GLU A 168 -2.00 -9.33 -6.13
C GLU A 168 -3.16 -8.33 -6.17
N LYS A 169 -4.15 -8.50 -5.31
CA LYS A 169 -5.34 -7.64 -5.24
C LYS A 169 -5.02 -6.21 -4.82
N TYR A 170 -4.09 -6.04 -3.88
CA TYR A 170 -3.80 -4.73 -3.28
C TYR A 170 -2.48 -4.12 -3.75
N GLY A 171 -1.74 -4.79 -4.65
CA GLY A 171 -0.39 -4.39 -5.09
C GLY A 171 0.71 -4.55 -4.03
N GLN A 172 0.32 -4.69 -2.76
CA GLN A 172 1.15 -4.94 -1.59
C GLN A 172 0.39 -5.86 -0.63
N PHE A 173 1.07 -6.38 0.39
CA PHE A 173 0.40 -7.20 1.39
C PHE A 173 -0.49 -6.33 2.31
N LEU A 174 -1.79 -6.60 2.32
CA LEU A 174 -2.74 -5.97 3.24
C LEU A 174 -3.03 -6.93 4.40
N ALA A 175 -2.31 -6.73 5.50
CA ALA A 175 -2.28 -7.66 6.62
C ALA A 175 -3.64 -7.88 7.29
N GLU A 176 -4.39 -6.82 7.58
CA GLU A 176 -5.69 -6.94 8.24
C GLU A 176 -6.68 -7.77 7.40
N ASP A 177 -6.76 -7.54 6.10
CA ASP A 177 -7.64 -8.32 5.22
C ASP A 177 -7.26 -9.82 5.22
N PHE A 178 -5.97 -10.14 5.11
CA PHE A 178 -5.52 -11.53 5.13
C PHE A 178 -5.76 -12.20 6.48
N PHE A 179 -5.38 -11.57 7.60
CA PHE A 179 -5.49 -12.19 8.91
C PHE A 179 -6.92 -12.24 9.41
N VAL A 180 -7.77 -11.23 9.16
CA VAL A 180 -9.19 -11.28 9.56
C VAL A 180 -9.93 -12.40 8.80
N ASN A 181 -9.70 -12.51 7.49
CA ASN A 181 -10.48 -13.43 6.65
C ASN A 181 -9.93 -14.86 6.60
N HIS A 182 -8.62 -15.05 6.81
CA HIS A 182 -7.97 -16.36 6.62
C HIS A 182 -7.08 -16.77 7.78
N GLY A 183 -6.16 -15.89 8.21
CA GLY A 183 -5.14 -16.25 9.20
C GLY A 183 -5.68 -16.52 10.61
N ALA A 184 -6.43 -15.58 11.18
CA ALA A 184 -7.02 -15.71 12.51
C ALA A 184 -8.02 -16.87 12.61
N PRO A 185 -8.92 -17.12 11.62
CA PRO A 185 -9.73 -18.33 11.58
C PRO A 185 -8.92 -19.63 11.70
N ALA A 186 -7.83 -19.78 10.93
CA ALA A 186 -6.98 -20.96 10.97
C ALA A 186 -6.25 -21.13 12.32
N VAL A 187 -5.85 -20.01 12.94
CA VAL A 187 -5.32 -20.03 14.31
C VAL A 187 -6.37 -20.52 15.28
N LEU A 188 -7.59 -19.96 15.25
CA LEU A 188 -8.67 -20.38 16.15
C LEU A 188 -8.99 -21.87 16.04
N GLU A 189 -9.00 -22.43 14.85
CA GLU A 189 -9.13 -23.88 14.66
C GLU A 189 -8.02 -24.66 15.37
N THR A 190 -6.76 -24.22 15.20
CA THR A 190 -5.61 -24.81 15.89
C THR A 190 -5.73 -24.72 17.41
N LEU A 191 -6.20 -23.58 17.94
CA LEU A 191 -6.41 -23.40 19.38
C LEU A 191 -7.53 -24.32 19.90
N ARG A 192 -8.61 -24.50 19.12
CA ARG A 192 -9.74 -25.39 19.48
C ARG A 192 -9.35 -26.86 19.48
N GLU A 193 -8.47 -27.28 18.58
CA GLU A 193 -7.94 -28.65 18.59
C GLU A 193 -7.12 -28.95 19.85
N ASN A 194 -6.53 -27.91 20.47
CA ASN A 194 -5.70 -27.99 21.67
C ASN A 194 -4.59 -29.07 21.57
N ASN A 195 -4.06 -29.27 20.36
CA ASN A 195 -3.00 -30.26 20.12
C ASN A 195 -1.63 -29.67 20.53
N PRO A 196 -0.91 -30.25 21.50
CA PRO A 196 0.32 -29.63 22.04
C PRO A 196 1.41 -29.39 20.99
N GLN A 197 1.54 -30.28 19.99
CA GLN A 197 2.55 -30.15 18.95
C GLN A 197 2.22 -29.00 17.98
N LYS A 198 0.96 -28.87 17.57
CA LYS A 198 0.50 -27.76 16.73
C LYS A 198 0.58 -26.42 17.48
N MET A 199 0.15 -26.39 18.74
CA MET A 199 0.25 -25.23 19.63
C MET A 199 1.69 -24.76 19.77
N LYS A 200 2.61 -25.66 20.12
CA LYS A 200 4.03 -25.34 20.22
C LYS A 200 4.60 -24.78 18.91
N ARG A 201 4.24 -25.35 17.76
CA ARG A 201 4.72 -24.87 16.46
C ARG A 201 4.19 -23.46 16.14
N LEU A 202 2.91 -23.21 16.39
CA LEU A 202 2.28 -21.91 16.20
C LEU A 202 2.92 -20.84 17.08
N PHE A 203 2.97 -21.08 18.39
CA PHE A 203 3.46 -20.09 19.34
C PHE A 203 4.97 -19.87 19.25
N ASN A 204 5.76 -20.89 18.88
CA ASN A 204 7.18 -20.66 18.55
C ASN A 204 7.37 -19.66 17.40
N LEU A 205 6.50 -19.69 16.39
CA LEU A 205 6.52 -18.71 15.31
C LEU A 205 6.06 -17.33 15.80
N LEU A 206 4.94 -17.27 16.54
CA LEU A 206 4.41 -16.00 17.02
C LEU A 206 5.38 -15.31 17.99
N ASN A 207 5.98 -16.05 18.93
CA ASN A 207 6.99 -15.52 19.86
C ASN A 207 8.21 -14.98 19.11
N ASP A 208 8.79 -15.74 18.16
CA ASP A 208 9.96 -15.30 17.37
C ASP A 208 9.66 -14.03 16.57
N ILE A 209 8.44 -13.90 16.03
CA ILE A 209 8.05 -12.69 15.30
C ILE A 209 7.73 -11.52 16.25
N TYR A 210 7.11 -11.79 17.40
CA TYR A 210 6.69 -10.77 18.35
C TYR A 210 7.89 -10.08 19.01
N GLU A 211 8.89 -10.86 19.46
CA GLU A 211 10.09 -10.36 20.13
C GLU A 211 10.88 -9.34 19.28
N ASP A 212 11.10 -9.66 18.00
CA ASP A 212 11.85 -8.80 17.07
C ASP A 212 10.93 -8.04 16.08
N GLY A 213 9.64 -7.92 16.40
CA GLY A 213 8.61 -7.34 15.52
C GLY A 213 8.44 -5.84 15.68
N THR A 214 7.92 -5.18 14.63
CA THR A 214 7.42 -3.79 14.77
C THR A 214 6.19 -3.75 15.69
N ASN A 215 5.88 -2.58 16.25
CA ASN A 215 4.66 -2.39 17.05
C ASN A 215 3.39 -2.77 16.28
N GLU A 216 3.35 -2.55 14.96
CA GLU A 216 2.24 -2.94 14.10
C GLU A 216 2.12 -4.47 14.03
N THR A 217 3.23 -5.17 13.78
CA THR A 217 3.27 -6.64 13.77
C THR A 217 2.86 -7.23 15.11
N GLN A 218 3.37 -6.68 16.22
CA GLN A 218 3.00 -7.09 17.58
C GLN A 218 1.50 -6.88 17.83
N SER A 219 0.97 -5.71 17.44
CA SER A 219 -0.46 -5.40 17.57
C SER A 219 -1.33 -6.35 16.75
N LEU A 220 -0.91 -6.69 15.53
CA LEU A 220 -1.61 -7.63 14.66
C LEU A 220 -1.67 -9.03 15.29
N ILE A 221 -0.57 -9.52 15.88
CA ILE A 221 -0.55 -10.79 16.61
C ILE A 221 -1.52 -10.75 17.79
N VAL A 222 -1.45 -9.71 18.62
CA VAL A 222 -2.18 -9.65 19.88
C VAL A 222 -3.67 -9.36 19.67
N VAL A 223 -4.02 -8.44 18.77
CA VAL A 223 -5.38 -7.93 18.58
C VAL A 223 -6.13 -8.71 17.51
N THR A 224 -5.53 -8.91 16.35
CA THR A 224 -6.22 -9.49 15.19
C THR A 224 -6.18 -11.02 15.24
N ILE A 225 -5.02 -11.61 15.57
CA ILE A 225 -4.85 -13.07 15.57
C ILE A 225 -5.32 -13.68 16.90
N LEU A 226 -4.67 -13.30 18.01
CA LEU A 226 -4.94 -13.87 19.33
C LEU A 226 -6.08 -13.17 20.08
N GLY A 227 -6.54 -12.01 19.62
CA GLY A 227 -7.66 -11.29 20.24
C GLY A 227 -9.03 -11.88 19.89
N GLN A 228 -9.10 -12.89 19.01
CA GLN A 228 -10.36 -13.56 18.65
C GLN A 228 -10.66 -14.80 19.50
N MET A 229 -9.87 -15.08 20.55
CA MET A 229 -10.16 -16.20 21.45
C MET A 229 -11.52 -15.96 22.13
N ASP A 230 -12.41 -16.95 21.99
CA ASP A 230 -13.83 -16.79 22.31
C ASP A 230 -14.17 -17.12 23.77
N ASN A 231 -13.23 -17.69 24.54
CA ASN A 231 -13.45 -18.08 25.93
C ASN A 231 -12.16 -18.10 26.78
N GLU A 232 -12.32 -18.08 28.11
CA GLU A 232 -11.21 -18.04 29.08
C GLU A 232 -10.39 -19.33 29.13
N GLU A 233 -11.00 -20.49 28.85
CA GLU A 233 -10.31 -21.80 28.85
C GLU A 233 -9.29 -21.89 27.71
N MET A 234 -9.66 -21.43 26.51
CA MET A 234 -8.77 -21.33 25.36
C MET A 234 -7.58 -20.43 25.68
N LEU A 235 -7.82 -19.26 26.28
CA LEU A 235 -6.76 -18.36 26.70
C LEU A 235 -5.82 -19.06 27.71
N ALA A 236 -6.36 -19.72 28.73
CA ALA A 236 -5.58 -20.43 29.74
C ALA A 236 -4.68 -21.52 29.12
N ASN A 237 -5.20 -22.30 28.17
CA ASN A 237 -4.45 -23.35 27.47
C ASN A 237 -3.29 -22.81 26.62
N CYS A 238 -3.33 -21.52 26.25
CA CYS A 238 -2.30 -20.89 25.42
C CYS A 238 -1.16 -20.28 26.24
N ILE A 239 -1.39 -19.89 27.50
CA ILE A 239 -0.47 -19.07 28.30
C ILE A 239 0.94 -19.69 28.35
N ASP A 240 1.03 -21.00 28.60
CA ASP A 240 2.32 -21.70 28.74
C ASP A 240 3.14 -21.76 27.44
N TYR A 241 2.55 -21.41 26.30
CA TYR A 241 3.23 -21.37 25.01
C TYR A 241 3.68 -19.96 24.63
N MET A 242 3.15 -18.91 25.27
CA MET A 242 3.48 -17.52 24.95
C MET A 242 4.82 -17.11 25.59
N SER A 243 5.52 -16.16 24.96
CA SER A 243 6.65 -15.50 25.63
C SER A 243 6.16 -14.57 26.74
N ASP A 244 7.06 -14.25 27.69
CA ASP A 244 6.75 -13.35 28.82
C ASP A 244 6.24 -11.98 28.33
N ASP A 245 6.86 -11.45 27.27
CA ASP A 245 6.52 -10.15 26.69
C ASP A 245 5.16 -10.13 25.97
N MET A 246 4.72 -11.27 25.43
CA MET A 246 3.46 -11.37 24.69
C MET A 246 2.27 -11.70 25.60
N THR A 247 2.49 -12.45 26.69
CA THR A 247 1.44 -13.00 27.55
C THR A 247 0.53 -11.91 28.13
N SER A 248 1.10 -10.88 28.75
CA SER A 248 0.32 -9.82 29.39
C SER A 248 -0.53 -9.01 28.39
N PRO A 249 0.01 -8.55 27.23
CA PRO A 249 -0.76 -7.95 26.16
C PRO A 249 -1.95 -8.79 25.68
N VAL A 250 -1.74 -10.08 25.43
CA VAL A 250 -2.81 -10.99 24.96
C VAL A 250 -3.92 -11.14 25.99
N ILE A 251 -3.57 -11.31 27.26
CA ILE A 251 -4.55 -11.37 28.36
C ILE A 251 -5.37 -10.08 28.44
N ASN A 252 -4.70 -8.93 28.39
CA ASN A 252 -5.37 -7.63 28.53
C ASN A 252 -6.31 -7.33 27.35
N VAL A 253 -5.88 -7.65 26.13
CA VAL A 253 -6.70 -7.46 24.93
C VAL A 253 -7.92 -8.37 24.96
N ASN A 254 -7.76 -9.66 25.28
CA ASN A 254 -8.90 -10.58 25.37
C ASN A 254 -9.89 -10.15 26.47
N LYS A 255 -9.41 -9.74 27.64
CA LYS A 255 -10.25 -9.17 28.72
C LYS A 255 -11.01 -7.94 28.24
N TYR A 256 -10.34 -7.02 27.53
CA TYR A 256 -10.98 -5.82 27.00
C TYR A 256 -12.05 -6.16 25.95
N LEU A 257 -11.73 -7.04 25.00
CA LEU A 257 -12.65 -7.43 23.93
C LEU A 257 -13.87 -8.20 24.46
N ALA A 258 -13.71 -8.97 25.54
CA ALA A 258 -14.82 -9.62 26.24
C ALA A 258 -15.72 -8.63 27.02
N SER A 259 -15.19 -7.46 27.40
CA SER A 259 -15.92 -6.44 28.16
C SER A 259 -17.03 -5.77 27.34
N LYS A 260 -18.00 -5.15 28.03
CA LYS A 260 -19.06 -4.35 27.40
C LYS A 260 -18.50 -3.22 26.54
N ALA A 261 -17.41 -2.58 26.98
CA ALA A 261 -16.77 -1.50 26.25
C ALA A 261 -16.13 -1.99 24.94
N GLY A 262 -15.38 -3.09 24.99
CA GLY A 262 -14.75 -3.70 23.81
C GLY A 262 -15.78 -4.20 22.79
N LYS A 263 -16.80 -4.94 23.24
CA LYS A 263 -17.93 -5.36 22.38
C LYS A 263 -18.60 -4.16 21.69
N SER A 264 -18.81 -3.07 22.45
CA SER A 264 -19.39 -1.84 21.91
C SER A 264 -18.45 -1.11 20.94
N ALA A 265 -17.14 -1.14 21.15
CA ALA A 265 -16.16 -0.60 20.22
C ALA A 265 -16.14 -1.37 18.90
N LYS A 266 -16.14 -2.72 18.95
CA LYS A 266 -16.20 -3.58 17.76
C LYS A 266 -17.46 -3.29 16.92
N MET A 267 -18.63 -3.23 17.56
CA MET A 267 -19.88 -2.87 16.86
C MET A 267 -19.82 -1.49 16.20
N ARG A 268 -19.15 -0.50 16.81
CA ARG A 268 -18.96 0.83 16.21
C ARG A 268 -17.95 0.83 15.07
N LEU A 269 -16.96 -0.05 15.07
CA LEU A 269 -16.01 -0.18 13.97
C LEU A 269 -16.69 -0.81 12.74
N GLU A 270 -17.48 -1.86 12.95
CA GLU A 270 -18.26 -2.51 11.89
C GLU A 270 -19.40 -1.59 11.38
N ASN A 271 -19.96 -0.76 12.26
CA ASN A 271 -21.06 0.16 11.95
C ASN A 271 -20.70 1.58 12.43
N PRO A 272 -19.83 2.30 11.72
CA PRO A 272 -19.38 3.62 12.14
C PRO A 272 -20.56 4.59 12.23
N PRO A 273 -20.65 5.39 13.31
CA PRO A 273 -21.69 6.40 13.40
C PRO A 273 -21.53 7.39 12.25
N LYS A 274 -22.67 7.85 11.69
CA LYS A 274 -22.66 8.89 10.65
C LYS A 274 -21.80 10.05 11.10
N TYR A 275 -20.88 10.48 10.23
CA TYR A 275 -20.05 11.65 10.46
C TYR A 275 -20.94 12.84 10.85
N LYS A 276 -20.63 13.46 11.99
CA LYS A 276 -21.25 14.72 12.40
C LYS A 276 -20.17 15.79 12.32
N PRO A 277 -20.30 16.79 11.41
CA PRO A 277 -19.35 17.88 11.33
C PRO A 277 -19.24 18.57 12.69
N ALA A 278 -18.03 19.01 13.02
CA ALA A 278 -17.78 19.77 14.24
C ALA A 278 -18.70 20.99 14.24
N LYS A 279 -19.47 21.18 15.31
CA LYS A 279 -20.28 22.38 15.46
C LYS A 279 -19.34 23.59 15.48
N ASP A 280 -19.63 24.59 14.64
CA ASP A 280 -18.93 25.86 14.69
C ASP A 280 -18.91 26.36 16.14
N LYS A 281 -17.70 26.55 16.66
CA LYS A 281 -17.53 27.24 17.94
C LYS A 281 -18.12 28.63 17.74
N LYS A 282 -19.31 28.89 18.30
CA LYS A 282 -19.88 30.24 18.37
C LYS A 282 -18.78 31.14 18.90
N LYS A 283 -18.27 32.06 18.07
CA LYS A 283 -17.49 33.20 18.54
C LYS A 283 -18.32 33.82 19.65
N LYS A 284 -17.85 33.79 20.90
CA LYS A 284 -18.46 34.53 22.00
C LYS A 284 -18.51 35.99 21.53
N GLY A 285 -19.70 36.41 21.13
CA GLY A 285 -19.93 37.71 20.50
C GLY A 285 -19.52 38.81 21.47
N ALA A 286 -18.86 39.81 20.92
CA ALA A 286 -18.50 41.07 21.56
C ALA A 286 -19.78 41.88 21.89
N MET A 287 -20.56 41.42 22.88
CA MET A 287 -21.76 42.08 23.37
C MET A 287 -21.60 42.46 24.85
N ASN A 288 -20.48 43.13 25.17
CA ASN A 288 -20.33 43.81 26.47
C ASN A 288 -19.52 45.12 26.39
N ARG A 289 -19.49 45.76 25.21
CA ARG A 289 -19.00 47.13 25.06
C ARG A 289 -19.95 47.91 24.16
N LEU A 290 -21.12 48.22 24.69
CA LEU A 290 -22.02 49.30 24.28
C LEU A 290 -23.20 49.28 25.28
N GLY A 291 -22.86 49.44 26.55
CA GLY A 291 -23.80 49.82 27.59
C GLY A 291 -23.37 51.19 28.08
N MET A 292 -24.22 52.18 27.83
CA MET A 292 -24.37 53.32 28.75
C MET A 292 -24.53 52.82 30.18
#